data_AF-A0A1M3KJS8-F1
#
_entry.id   AF-A0A1M3KJS8-F1
#
_cell.length_a   1.000
_cell.length_b   1.000
_cell.length_c   1.000
_cell.angle_alpha   90.00
_cell.angle_beta   90.00
_cell.angle_gamma   90.00
#
_symmetry.space_group_name_H-M   'P 1'
#
loop_
_entity.id
_entity.type
_entity.pdbx_description
1 polymer ?
#
loop_
_entity_poly.entity_id
_entity_poly.type
_entity_poly.pdbx_seq_one_letter_code
_entity_poly.pdbx_strand_id
1 'polypeptide(L)'
;MSTILKSKKYRLLAIFIVLAMLLTTVPRTVVAADGFRINIVAVKKDSQIVVEAINLPANQTWTVRVGTYYGFRHDAVTVDTFKSDKGGTFRFIVKLPAVVQGSDWISVRLDSDKSYHVYNAFYNMDRGDATTTGPQPTTSPTTGTATPVPVANSCTVLSVTKTAPNPMGTYYDFDTVWEVKNTSNKTWELSTVDYKYINGTKLHIYESSYDLNTVVKPGEKVNIRVDMNAPALPGTYISNWAMVEGNTVLCYLPVSINVR
;
A
#
# COMPACT_ATOMS: atom_id res chain seq x y z
N MET A 1 -12.69 38.51 68.63
CA MET A 1 -11.96 38.12 69.86
C MET A 1 -11.59 36.66 69.70
N SER A 2 -10.47 36.38 69.03
CA SER A 2 -9.16 36.05 69.62
C SER A 2 -9.13 34.63 70.23
N THR A 3 -8.60 33.64 69.51
CA THR A 3 -7.26 33.00 69.72
C THR A 3 -7.30 31.99 70.90
N ILE A 4 -6.88 30.72 70.79
CA ILE A 4 -5.48 30.23 70.94
C ILE A 4 -5.45 28.69 70.87
N LEU A 5 -4.45 28.15 70.16
CA LEU A 5 -3.97 26.76 70.14
C LEU A 5 -3.47 26.26 71.52
N LYS A 6 -3.51 24.93 71.78
CA LYS A 6 -2.52 24.09 72.51
C LYS A 6 -3.19 22.75 72.90
N SER A 7 -2.57 21.57 73.00
CA SER A 7 -1.25 21.02 72.67
C SER A 7 -1.24 19.55 73.13
N LYS A 8 -0.47 18.69 72.45
CA LYS A 8 0.16 17.43 72.93
C LYS A 8 -0.66 16.48 73.82
N LYS A 9 -1.28 15.43 73.24
CA LYS A 9 -1.34 14.03 73.79
C LYS A 9 -1.72 13.01 72.70
N TYR A 10 -0.90 12.85 71.66
CA TYR A 10 -0.95 11.67 70.79
C TYR A 10 0.32 10.85 71.04
N ARG A 11 0.23 9.90 71.98
CA ARG A 11 1.23 8.85 72.19
C ARG A 11 0.48 7.53 72.41
N LEU A 12 0.59 6.67 71.40
CA LEU A 12 0.42 5.21 71.40
C LEU A 12 -0.92 4.62 71.89
N LEU A 13 -1.75 4.22 70.94
CA LEU A 13 -2.01 2.77 70.76
C LEU A 13 -2.27 2.51 69.27
N ALA A 14 -1.18 2.26 68.55
CA ALA A 14 -1.20 1.51 67.29
C ALA A 14 -1.42 0.02 67.60
N ILE A 15 -1.75 -0.76 66.57
CA ILE A 15 -2.00 -2.22 66.57
C ILE A 15 -3.49 -2.54 66.66
N PHE A 16 -4.21 -2.49 65.53
CA PHE A 16 -5.21 -3.48 65.07
C PHE A 16 -6.06 -3.06 63.84
N ILE A 17 -5.62 -2.13 62.98
CA ILE A 17 -6.18 -1.98 61.60
C ILE A 17 -5.05 -1.71 60.61
N VAL A 18 -4.07 -2.62 60.52
CA VAL A 18 -3.02 -2.59 59.47
C VAL A 18 -2.82 -3.97 58.81
N LEU A 19 -3.56 -5.02 59.19
CA LEU A 19 -3.25 -6.41 58.76
C LEU A 19 -4.27 -7.08 57.82
N ALA A 20 -5.13 -6.35 57.10
CA ALA A 20 -6.06 -6.98 56.14
C ALA A 20 -6.29 -6.19 54.84
N MET A 21 -5.29 -5.46 54.37
CA MET A 21 -5.15 -5.12 52.95
C MET A 21 -3.70 -5.35 52.51
N LEU A 22 -3.23 -6.60 52.63
CA LEU A 22 -2.34 -7.09 51.58
C LEU A 22 -3.23 -7.17 50.35
N LEU A 23 -3.15 -6.16 49.47
CA LEU A 23 -3.49 -6.40 48.08
C LEU A 23 -2.53 -7.48 47.62
N THR A 24 -2.99 -8.74 47.64
CA THR A 24 -2.38 -9.77 46.83
C THR A 24 -2.55 -9.28 45.41
N THR A 25 -1.48 -8.69 44.88
CA THR A 25 -1.33 -8.54 43.44
C THR A 25 -1.28 -9.97 42.93
N VAL A 26 -2.45 -10.53 42.61
CA VAL A 26 -2.51 -11.69 41.74
C VAL A 26 -1.70 -11.24 40.54
N PRO A 27 -0.59 -11.92 40.16
CA PRO A 27 0.05 -11.64 38.91
C PRO A 27 -1.04 -11.88 37.87
N ARG A 28 -1.61 -10.80 37.32
CA ARG A 28 -2.34 -10.93 36.07
C ARG A 28 -1.30 -11.52 35.15
N THR A 29 -1.56 -12.73 34.65
CA THR A 29 -0.95 -13.13 33.42
C THR A 29 -1.29 -12.01 32.45
N VAL A 30 -0.31 -11.17 32.15
CA VAL A 30 -0.40 -10.29 31.00
C VAL A 30 -0.39 -11.29 29.85
N VAL A 31 -1.58 -11.75 29.46
CA VAL A 31 -1.78 -12.29 28.11
C VAL A 31 -1.13 -11.23 27.24
N ALA A 32 -0.07 -11.60 26.52
CA ALA A 32 0.69 -10.67 25.71
C ALA A 32 -0.31 -9.79 24.96
N ALA A 33 -0.18 -8.47 25.09
CA ALA A 33 -1.06 -7.55 24.39
C ALA A 33 -0.99 -7.92 22.91
N ASP A 34 -2.08 -8.48 22.41
CA ASP A 34 -2.16 -9.07 21.09
C ASP A 34 -1.82 -7.94 20.11
N GLY A 35 -0.65 -8.03 19.46
CA GLY A 35 -0.07 -6.94 18.68
C GLY A 35 -1.05 -6.40 17.64
N PHE A 36 -0.88 -5.14 17.24
CA PHE A 36 -1.73 -4.57 16.20
C PHE A 36 -1.50 -5.32 14.88
N ARG A 37 -2.58 -5.64 14.17
CA ARG A 37 -2.59 -6.52 13.00
C ARG A 37 -3.74 -6.16 12.06
N ILE A 38 -3.79 -6.82 10.91
CA ILE A 38 -4.94 -6.74 10.00
C ILE A 38 -5.48 -8.13 9.65
N ASN A 39 -6.80 -8.22 9.50
CA ASN A 39 -7.51 -9.37 8.96
C ASN A 39 -8.23 -8.99 7.66
N ILE A 40 -8.32 -9.95 6.73
CA ILE A 40 -9.13 -9.80 5.51
C ILE A 40 -10.44 -10.57 5.70
N VAL A 41 -11.47 -9.86 6.13
CA VAL A 41 -12.75 -10.46 6.58
C VAL A 41 -13.73 -10.71 5.45
N ALA A 42 -13.58 -10.02 4.32
CA ALA A 42 -14.33 -10.28 3.10
C ALA A 42 -13.51 -9.94 1.87
N VAL A 43 -13.76 -10.65 0.77
CA VAL A 43 -13.13 -10.45 -0.53
C VAL A 43 -14.23 -10.54 -1.58
N LYS A 44 -14.30 -9.53 -2.44
CA LYS A 44 -14.99 -9.60 -3.73
C LYS A 44 -13.92 -9.65 -4.80
N LYS A 45 -13.82 -10.79 -5.48
CA LYS A 45 -12.75 -11.11 -6.42
C LYS A 45 -12.56 -9.97 -7.41
N ASP A 46 -11.29 -9.60 -7.62
CA ASP A 46 -10.86 -8.58 -8.58
C ASP A 46 -11.48 -7.19 -8.39
N SER A 47 -12.12 -6.93 -7.25
CA SER A 47 -12.90 -5.71 -7.03
C SER A 47 -12.50 -5.01 -5.74
N GLN A 48 -12.74 -5.63 -4.59
CA GLN A 48 -12.50 -5.00 -3.29
C GLN A 48 -12.39 -6.02 -2.17
N ILE A 49 -11.83 -5.58 -1.05
CA ILE A 49 -11.79 -6.35 0.19
C ILE A 49 -12.30 -5.51 1.36
N VAL A 50 -12.70 -6.18 2.43
CA VAL A 50 -12.93 -5.54 3.73
C VAL A 50 -11.77 -5.89 4.64
N VAL A 51 -11.05 -4.86 5.09
CA VAL A 51 -9.93 -4.97 6.02
C VAL A 51 -10.42 -4.63 7.41
N GLU A 52 -10.12 -5.50 8.38
CA GLU A 52 -10.25 -5.23 9.81
C GLU A 52 -8.85 -4.97 10.37
N ALA A 53 -8.57 -3.72 10.74
CA ALA A 53 -7.32 -3.34 11.38
C ALA A 53 -7.54 -3.27 12.90
N ILE A 54 -6.79 -4.06 13.65
CA ILE A 54 -7.00 -4.29 15.09
C ILE A 54 -5.94 -3.57 15.90
N ASN A 55 -6.35 -2.91 16.97
CA ASN A 55 -5.47 -2.27 17.97
C ASN A 55 -4.47 -1.25 17.40
N LEU A 56 -4.80 -0.55 16.30
CA LEU A 56 -3.90 0.44 15.72
C LEU A 56 -3.57 1.53 16.76
N PRO A 57 -2.30 1.91 16.95
CA PRO A 57 -1.94 3.01 17.83
C PRO A 57 -2.61 4.33 17.45
N ALA A 58 -2.84 5.18 18.46
CA ALA A 58 -3.38 6.54 18.29
C ALA A 58 -2.39 7.48 17.56
N ASN A 59 -2.93 8.53 16.94
CA ASN A 59 -2.20 9.65 16.33
C ASN A 59 -1.21 9.23 15.24
N GLN A 60 -1.61 8.29 14.38
CA GLN A 60 -0.81 7.85 13.24
C GLN A 60 -1.57 8.04 11.93
N THR A 61 -0.81 8.32 10.87
CA THR A 61 -1.30 8.29 9.50
C THR A 61 -0.86 6.99 8.86
N TRP A 62 -1.81 6.25 8.31
CA TRP A 62 -1.60 4.96 7.70
C TRP A 62 -1.76 5.04 6.19
N THR A 63 -0.79 4.50 5.47
CA THR A 63 -0.81 4.34 4.02
C THR A 63 -1.20 2.91 3.68
N VAL A 64 -2.28 2.73 2.92
CA VAL A 64 -2.74 1.42 2.47
C VAL A 64 -2.05 1.09 1.14
N ARG A 65 -1.29 0.00 1.11
CA ARG A 65 -0.63 -0.52 -0.10
C ARG A 65 -1.17 -1.89 -0.47
N VAL A 66 -1.33 -2.14 -1.76
CA VAL A 66 -1.82 -3.41 -2.30
C VAL A 66 -0.93 -3.86 -3.46
N GLY A 67 -0.53 -5.12 -3.45
CA GLY A 67 0.29 -5.73 -4.51
C GLY A 67 0.12 -7.25 -4.56
N THR A 68 0.70 -7.88 -5.58
CA THR A 68 0.72 -9.35 -5.68
C THR A 68 1.55 -9.93 -4.53
N TYR A 69 1.26 -11.16 -4.09
CA TYR A 69 1.96 -11.73 -2.93
C TYR A 69 3.48 -11.81 -3.10
N TYR A 70 3.95 -12.39 -4.20
CA TYR A 70 5.38 -12.52 -4.47
C TYR A 70 6.03 -11.22 -4.98
N GLY A 71 5.25 -10.35 -5.63
CA GLY A 71 5.73 -9.07 -6.19
C GLY A 71 5.59 -7.88 -5.26
N PHE A 72 5.05 -8.04 -4.05
CA PHE A 72 4.63 -6.91 -3.20
C PHE A 72 5.71 -5.84 -2.99
N ARG A 73 6.97 -6.26 -2.80
CA ARG A 73 8.08 -5.33 -2.58
C ARG A 73 8.28 -4.37 -3.76
N HIS A 74 7.96 -4.79 -4.98
CA HIS A 74 8.19 -4.05 -6.21
C HIS A 74 6.90 -3.45 -6.77
N ASP A 75 5.81 -4.22 -6.79
CA ASP A 75 4.60 -3.90 -7.54
C ASP A 75 3.49 -3.26 -6.68
N ALA A 76 3.66 -3.23 -5.36
CA ALA A 76 2.59 -2.75 -4.49
C ALA A 76 2.38 -1.24 -4.59
N VAL A 77 1.16 -0.84 -4.93
CA VAL A 77 0.72 0.54 -5.11
C VAL A 77 -0.03 1.05 -3.88
N THR A 78 0.06 2.35 -3.61
CA THR A 78 -0.76 3.01 -2.59
C THR A 78 -2.17 3.22 -3.13
N VAL A 79 -3.18 2.80 -2.37
CA VAL A 79 -4.59 2.89 -2.77
C VAL A 79 -5.43 3.79 -1.86
N ASP A 80 -4.97 4.06 -0.63
CA ASP A 80 -5.67 4.93 0.31
C ASP A 80 -4.76 5.42 1.45
N THR A 81 -5.22 6.41 2.20
CA THR A 81 -4.60 6.90 3.44
C THR A 81 -5.66 7.27 4.49
N PHE A 82 -5.42 6.93 5.76
CA PHE A 82 -6.33 7.29 6.85
C PHE A 82 -5.60 7.63 8.14
N LYS A 83 -6.29 8.28 9.09
CA LYS A 83 -5.77 8.57 10.42
C LYS A 83 -6.40 7.66 11.46
N SER A 84 -5.59 7.13 12.36
CA SER A 84 -6.10 6.35 13.49
C SER A 84 -6.56 7.21 14.65
N ASP A 85 -6.32 8.53 14.67
CA ASP A 85 -6.71 9.51 15.72
C ASP A 85 -6.62 8.94 17.15
N LYS A 86 -7.69 8.35 17.70
CA LYS A 86 -7.74 7.75 19.04
C LYS A 86 -7.10 6.36 19.16
N GLY A 87 -6.70 5.75 18.05
CA GLY A 87 -6.32 4.35 17.94
C GLY A 87 -7.51 3.41 18.04
N GLY A 88 -7.23 2.11 18.01
CA GLY A 88 -8.23 1.06 18.19
C GLY A 88 -8.46 0.21 16.94
N THR A 89 -9.65 -0.38 16.87
CA THR A 89 -10.02 -1.35 15.83
C THR A 89 -10.97 -0.72 14.82
N PHE A 90 -10.66 -0.88 13.54
CA PHE A 90 -11.36 -0.27 12.42
C PHE A 90 -11.72 -1.30 11.36
N ARG A 91 -12.84 -1.10 10.67
CA ARG A 91 -13.24 -1.87 9.47
C ARG A 91 -13.50 -0.94 8.31
N PHE A 92 -12.84 -1.19 7.18
CA PHE A 92 -12.94 -0.34 5.98
C PHE A 92 -12.78 -1.15 4.70
N ILE A 93 -13.28 -0.60 3.59
CA ILE A 93 -13.15 -1.19 2.26
C ILE A 93 -11.85 -0.72 1.63
N VAL A 94 -11.13 -1.66 1.02
CA VAL A 94 -9.99 -1.36 0.15
C VAL A 94 -10.35 -1.83 -1.26
N LYS A 95 -10.38 -0.91 -2.22
CA LYS A 95 -10.55 -1.25 -3.64
C LYS A 95 -9.27 -1.89 -4.16
N LEU A 96 -9.40 -3.01 -4.86
CA LEU A 96 -8.25 -3.70 -5.42
C LEU A 96 -7.78 -2.97 -6.70
N PRO A 97 -6.49 -2.60 -6.78
CA PRO A 97 -5.94 -1.94 -7.96
C PRO A 97 -5.78 -2.92 -9.12
N ALA A 98 -5.73 -2.41 -10.35
CA ALA A 98 -5.59 -3.24 -11.55
C ALA A 98 -4.33 -4.14 -11.55
N VAL A 99 -3.26 -3.73 -10.86
CA VAL A 99 -2.00 -4.50 -10.76
C VAL A 99 -2.16 -5.88 -10.12
N VAL A 100 -3.25 -6.11 -9.38
CA VAL A 100 -3.54 -7.40 -8.74
C VAL A 100 -4.71 -8.14 -9.37
N GLN A 101 -5.29 -7.62 -10.45
CA GLN A 101 -6.41 -8.26 -11.12
C GLN A 101 -5.99 -9.61 -11.72
N GLY A 102 -6.80 -10.64 -11.50
CA GLY A 102 -6.52 -12.01 -11.92
C GLY A 102 -5.42 -12.72 -11.13
N SER A 103 -4.78 -12.06 -10.16
CA SER A 103 -3.79 -12.71 -9.28
C SER A 103 -4.50 -13.55 -8.24
N ASP A 104 -4.06 -14.80 -8.06
CA ASP A 104 -4.62 -15.70 -7.04
C ASP A 104 -4.31 -15.25 -5.61
N TRP A 105 -3.10 -14.74 -5.37
CA TRP A 105 -2.65 -14.28 -4.05
C TRP A 105 -2.29 -12.81 -4.06
N ILE A 106 -2.94 -12.06 -3.17
CA ILE A 106 -2.79 -10.61 -3.05
C ILE A 106 -2.34 -10.29 -1.62
N SER A 107 -1.46 -9.31 -1.49
CA SER A 107 -1.01 -8.76 -0.20
C SER A 107 -1.47 -7.33 -0.02
N VAL A 108 -1.91 -7.02 1.20
CA VAL A 108 -2.21 -5.66 1.66
C VAL A 108 -1.27 -5.34 2.82
N ARG A 109 -0.71 -4.13 2.83
CA ARG A 109 0.08 -3.59 3.94
C ARG A 109 -0.45 -2.22 4.34
N LEU A 110 -0.52 -1.98 5.64
CA LEU A 110 -0.68 -0.64 6.21
C LEU A 110 0.67 -0.18 6.72
N ASP A 111 1.14 0.96 6.22
CA ASP A 111 2.40 1.61 6.61
C ASP A 111 2.09 2.86 7.43
N SER A 112 2.57 2.90 8.67
CA SER A 112 2.46 4.06 9.56
C SER A 112 3.56 5.09 9.27
N ASP A 113 3.22 6.37 9.41
CA ASP A 113 4.18 7.47 9.48
C ASP A 113 5.15 7.37 10.67
N LYS A 114 4.87 6.49 11.64
CA LYS A 114 5.71 6.19 12.81
C LYS A 114 6.49 4.88 12.70
N SER A 115 6.79 4.42 11.48
CA SER A 115 7.63 3.24 11.17
C SER A 115 7.03 1.87 11.52
N TYR A 116 5.77 1.81 11.94
CA TYR A 116 5.06 0.55 12.07
C TYR A 116 4.50 0.08 10.74
N HIS A 117 4.44 -1.23 10.53
CA HIS A 117 3.71 -1.80 9.40
C HIS A 117 3.02 -3.09 9.79
N VAL A 118 1.85 -3.32 9.22
CA VAL A 118 1.09 -4.56 9.36
C VAL A 118 0.64 -5.00 8.00
N TYR A 119 0.71 -6.30 7.74
CA TYR A 119 0.37 -6.87 6.45
C TYR A 119 -0.40 -8.16 6.62
N ASN A 120 -1.16 -8.50 5.59
CA ASN A 120 -1.79 -9.80 5.47
C ASN A 120 -1.94 -10.13 3.97
N ALA A 121 -2.01 -11.42 3.68
CA ALA A 121 -2.19 -11.95 2.35
C ALA A 121 -3.48 -12.76 2.28
N PHE A 122 -4.14 -12.75 1.13
CA PHE A 122 -5.40 -13.43 0.94
C PHE A 122 -5.51 -14.01 -0.46
N TYR A 123 -6.34 -15.04 -0.59
CA TYR A 123 -6.71 -15.59 -1.88
C TYR A 123 -7.82 -14.71 -2.52
N ASN A 124 -7.64 -14.34 -3.77
CA ASN A 124 -8.53 -13.48 -4.54
C ASN A 124 -9.75 -14.26 -5.06
N MET A 125 -10.62 -14.66 -4.14
CA MET A 125 -11.88 -15.35 -4.41
C MET A 125 -13.00 -14.71 -3.60
N ASP A 126 -14.21 -14.76 -4.13
CA ASP A 126 -15.39 -14.25 -3.42
C ASP A 126 -15.58 -14.99 -2.09
N ARG A 127 -15.60 -14.24 -0.98
CA ARG A 127 -15.89 -14.76 0.37
C ARG A 127 -16.36 -13.65 1.31
N GLY A 128 -17.21 -14.02 2.25
CA GLY A 128 -17.76 -13.08 3.23
C GLY A 128 -18.68 -12.03 2.60
N ASP A 129 -19.17 -11.11 3.42
CA ASP A 129 -19.96 -9.97 2.96
C ASP A 129 -19.08 -8.72 2.90
N ALA A 130 -19.10 -8.03 1.75
CA ALA A 130 -18.27 -6.85 1.50
C ALA A 130 -18.80 -5.56 2.17
N THR A 131 -19.73 -5.70 3.12
CA THR A 131 -20.26 -4.60 3.92
C THR A 131 -19.37 -4.27 5.12
N THR A 132 -19.35 -3.00 5.51
CA THR A 132 -18.65 -2.53 6.70
C THR A 132 -19.62 -2.45 7.88
N THR A 133 -19.42 -3.27 8.91
CA THR A 133 -20.25 -3.26 10.13
C THR A 133 -19.50 -2.80 11.39
N GLY A 134 -18.53 -1.89 11.25
CA GLY A 134 -17.73 -1.40 12.38
C GLY A 134 -17.26 0.05 12.24
N PRO A 135 -16.50 0.57 13.22
CA PRO A 135 -15.92 1.90 13.15
C PRO A 135 -15.04 2.04 11.91
N GLN A 136 -15.34 3.02 11.06
CA GLN A 136 -14.47 3.38 9.95
C GLN A 136 -13.38 4.32 10.48
N PRO A 137 -12.12 4.21 10.01
CA PRO A 137 -11.13 5.19 10.37
C PRO A 137 -11.50 6.56 9.79
N THR A 138 -11.06 7.64 10.42
CA THR A 138 -11.22 8.98 9.87
C THR A 138 -10.40 9.03 8.59
N THR A 139 -11.07 9.05 7.44
CA THR A 139 -10.41 9.32 6.18
C THR A 139 -9.79 10.70 6.31
N SER A 140 -8.48 10.80 6.04
CA SER A 140 -7.92 12.12 5.83
C SER A 140 -8.68 12.71 4.63
N PRO A 141 -9.14 13.98 4.67
CA PRO A 141 -9.97 14.52 3.61
C PRO A 141 -9.30 14.27 2.25
N THR A 142 -10.00 13.57 1.36
CA THR A 142 -9.74 13.66 -0.07
C THR A 142 -10.09 15.09 -0.44
N THR A 143 -9.11 16.00 -0.39
CA THR A 143 -9.32 17.40 -0.76
C THR A 143 -9.66 17.43 -2.24
N GLY A 144 -10.95 17.59 -2.56
CA GLY A 144 -11.35 18.18 -3.82
C GLY A 144 -10.65 19.53 -3.96
N THR A 145 -10.03 19.76 -5.11
CA THR A 145 -9.46 21.04 -5.56
C THR A 145 -8.62 21.78 -4.51
N ALA A 146 -7.35 21.39 -4.38
CA ALA A 146 -6.30 22.26 -3.86
C ALA A 146 -5.20 22.40 -4.92
N THR A 147 -4.77 23.63 -5.19
CA THR A 147 -3.61 23.96 -6.01
C THR A 147 -2.42 23.09 -5.55
N PRO A 148 -1.82 22.27 -6.43
CA PRO A 148 -0.98 21.16 -6.01
C PRO A 148 0.35 21.66 -5.44
N VAL A 149 0.68 21.19 -4.24
CA VAL A 149 2.08 21.07 -3.80
C VAL A 149 2.79 20.14 -4.79
N PRO A 150 4.00 20.48 -5.25
CA PRO A 150 4.72 19.69 -6.23
C PRO A 150 5.01 18.24 -5.81
N VAL A 151 4.21 17.27 -6.27
CA VAL A 151 4.66 15.88 -6.31
C VAL A 151 5.54 15.76 -7.53
N ALA A 152 6.78 16.23 -7.43
CA ALA A 152 7.79 15.95 -8.45
C ALA A 152 7.91 14.42 -8.52
N ASN A 153 7.61 13.82 -9.68
CA ASN A 153 7.88 12.41 -9.98
C ASN A 153 6.80 11.39 -9.58
N SER A 154 5.51 11.71 -9.73
CA SER A 154 4.43 10.72 -9.65
C SER A 154 3.75 10.48 -11.00
N CYS A 155 3.43 9.22 -11.26
CA CYS A 155 2.78 8.76 -12.48
C CYS A 155 1.78 7.63 -12.13
N THR A 156 0.78 7.41 -12.97
CA THR A 156 -0.15 6.28 -12.82
C THR A 156 -0.30 5.54 -14.14
N VAL A 157 -0.01 4.24 -14.15
CA VAL A 157 -0.29 3.37 -15.28
C VAL A 157 -1.79 3.08 -15.30
N LEU A 158 -2.47 3.50 -16.36
CA LEU A 158 -3.90 3.32 -16.56
C LEU A 158 -4.23 1.97 -17.19
N SER A 159 -3.42 1.53 -18.15
CA SER A 159 -3.59 0.23 -18.79
C SER A 159 -2.26 -0.31 -19.33
N VAL A 160 -2.18 -1.63 -19.47
CA VAL A 160 -1.09 -2.34 -20.14
C VAL A 160 -1.69 -3.30 -21.15
N THR A 161 -1.33 -3.13 -22.41
CA THR A 161 -1.81 -3.97 -23.52
C THR A 161 -0.63 -4.64 -24.21
N LYS A 162 -0.84 -5.85 -24.72
CA LYS A 162 0.11 -6.57 -25.57
C LYS A 162 -0.57 -6.82 -26.90
N THR A 163 0.12 -6.61 -28.02
CA THR A 163 -0.40 -6.98 -29.33
C THR A 163 -0.18 -8.47 -29.60
N ALA A 164 -0.54 -9.31 -28.64
CA ALA A 164 -0.34 -10.76 -28.68
C ALA A 164 -1.51 -11.50 -28.03
N PRO A 165 -1.80 -12.73 -28.49
CA PRO A 165 -2.64 -13.66 -27.77
C PRO A 165 -2.09 -13.96 -26.37
N ASN A 166 -2.96 -14.35 -25.43
CA ASN A 166 -2.53 -14.86 -24.13
C ASN A 166 -3.14 -16.26 -23.91
N PRO A 167 -2.34 -17.34 -23.92
CA PRO A 167 -0.89 -17.38 -24.09
C PRO A 167 -0.43 -17.20 -25.56
N MET A 168 0.77 -16.63 -25.76
CA MET A 168 1.40 -16.45 -27.07
C MET A 168 2.37 -17.58 -27.41
N GLY A 169 2.73 -17.72 -28.69
CA GLY A 169 3.74 -18.67 -29.13
C GLY A 169 5.16 -18.23 -28.74
N THR A 170 6.10 -19.17 -28.77
CA THR A 170 7.55 -18.84 -28.71
C THR A 170 7.96 -17.94 -29.88
N TYR A 171 8.95 -17.07 -29.65
CA TYR A 171 9.44 -16.08 -30.63
C TYR A 171 8.41 -15.11 -31.19
N TYR A 172 7.22 -15.04 -30.59
CA TYR A 172 6.16 -14.16 -31.05
C TYR A 172 6.60 -12.71 -30.92
N ASP A 173 6.44 -11.97 -32.01
CA ASP A 173 6.72 -10.54 -32.11
C ASP A 173 5.50 -9.74 -31.63
N PHE A 174 5.68 -8.87 -30.63
CA PHE A 174 4.59 -8.11 -30.03
C PHE A 174 5.03 -6.77 -29.45
N ASP A 175 4.15 -5.79 -29.54
CA ASP A 175 4.27 -4.55 -28.81
C ASP A 175 3.66 -4.67 -27.43
N THR A 176 4.36 -4.17 -26.42
CA THR A 176 3.75 -3.76 -25.16
C THR A 176 3.44 -2.28 -25.20
N VAL A 177 2.20 -1.90 -24.87
CA VAL A 177 1.78 -0.50 -24.76
C VAL A 177 1.24 -0.23 -23.35
N TRP A 178 1.89 0.69 -22.64
CA TRP A 178 1.40 1.25 -21.39
C TRP A 178 0.72 2.60 -21.65
N GLU A 179 -0.54 2.76 -21.25
CA GLU A 179 -1.16 4.09 -21.16
C GLU A 179 -0.83 4.66 -19.77
N VAL A 180 -0.11 5.79 -19.74
CA VAL A 180 0.45 6.35 -18.51
C VAL A 180 -0.04 7.77 -18.34
N LYS A 181 -0.56 8.08 -17.14
CA LYS A 181 -0.97 9.44 -16.77
C LYS A 181 0.11 10.12 -15.95
N ASN A 182 0.48 11.34 -16.34
CA ASN A 182 1.26 12.23 -15.50
C ASN A 182 0.40 12.73 -14.34
N THR A 183 0.71 12.24 -13.13
CA THR A 183 0.04 12.69 -11.90
C THR A 183 0.93 13.62 -11.09
N SER A 184 2.12 13.95 -11.62
CA SER A 184 3.04 14.91 -11.04
C SER A 184 2.57 16.33 -11.35
N ASN A 185 3.18 17.30 -10.67
CA ASN A 185 2.98 18.71 -10.99
C ASN A 185 4.01 19.24 -12.01
N LYS A 186 4.92 18.39 -12.48
CA LYS A 186 5.96 18.74 -13.46
C LYS A 186 5.54 18.28 -14.84
N THR A 187 5.89 19.07 -15.84
CA THR A 187 5.86 18.61 -17.24
C THR A 187 7.00 17.62 -17.45
N TRP A 188 6.70 16.49 -18.10
CA TRP A 188 7.74 15.57 -18.58
C TRP A 188 8.22 16.06 -19.94
N GLU A 189 9.49 16.42 -20.01
CA GLU A 189 10.13 16.92 -21.22
C GLU A 189 10.80 15.78 -21.98
N LEU A 190 10.83 15.89 -23.31
CA LEU A 190 11.35 14.86 -24.21
C LEU A 190 12.78 14.44 -23.88
N SER A 191 13.62 15.40 -23.51
CA SER A 191 15.06 15.21 -23.32
C SER A 191 15.47 14.91 -21.87
N THR A 192 14.52 14.85 -20.94
CA THR A 192 14.81 14.64 -19.52
C THR A 192 14.15 13.39 -18.96
N VAL A 193 13.01 12.99 -19.54
CA VAL A 193 12.27 11.81 -19.13
C VAL A 193 12.42 10.71 -20.16
N ASP A 194 12.97 9.59 -19.72
CA ASP A 194 13.16 8.40 -20.51
C ASP A 194 12.24 7.29 -20.00
N TYR A 195 11.98 6.27 -20.81
CA TYR A 195 11.50 4.97 -20.33
C TYR A 195 12.54 3.89 -20.61
N LYS A 196 12.93 3.17 -19.57
CA LYS A 196 14.02 2.20 -19.62
C LYS A 196 13.68 0.88 -18.95
N TYR A 197 14.29 -0.17 -19.46
CA TYR A 197 14.31 -1.47 -18.84
C TYR A 197 15.09 -1.41 -17.52
N ILE A 198 14.54 -1.99 -16.46
CA ILE A 198 15.11 -2.01 -15.12
C ILE A 198 15.67 -3.39 -14.79
N ASN A 199 14.82 -4.43 -14.84
CA ASN A 199 15.20 -5.80 -14.53
C ASN A 199 14.13 -6.80 -15.03
N GLY A 200 14.35 -8.10 -14.75
CA GLY A 200 13.48 -9.19 -15.18
C GLY A 200 13.96 -9.82 -16.49
N THR A 201 13.04 -10.35 -17.27
CA THR A 201 13.35 -10.93 -18.59
C THR A 201 13.54 -9.81 -19.60
N LYS A 202 14.65 -9.83 -20.34
CA LYS A 202 14.87 -8.92 -21.46
C LYS A 202 14.00 -9.40 -22.63
N LEU A 203 12.93 -8.66 -22.89
CA LEU A 203 11.99 -8.94 -23.97
C LEU A 203 12.12 -7.92 -25.11
N HIS A 204 12.74 -6.76 -24.91
CA HIS A 204 12.89 -5.74 -25.96
C HIS A 204 13.77 -6.23 -27.11
N ILE A 205 13.42 -5.79 -28.31
CA ILE A 205 14.17 -6.11 -29.54
C ILE A 205 15.30 -5.11 -29.79
N TYR A 206 15.06 -3.82 -29.50
CA TYR A 206 16.02 -2.76 -29.79
C TYR A 206 16.73 -2.29 -28.52
N GLU A 207 16.55 -1.03 -28.14
CA GLU A 207 17.25 -0.40 -27.02
C GLU A 207 16.63 -0.75 -25.66
N SER A 208 17.44 -0.59 -24.61
CA SER A 208 16.98 -0.73 -23.23
C SER A 208 16.50 0.59 -22.61
N SER A 209 16.53 1.71 -23.35
CA SER A 209 16.12 3.04 -22.91
C SER A 209 15.71 3.87 -24.11
N TYR A 210 14.67 4.69 -23.95
CA TYR A 210 14.14 5.52 -25.01
C TYR A 210 13.62 6.85 -24.45
N ASP A 211 13.73 7.90 -25.25
CA ASP A 211 13.17 9.22 -24.96
C ASP A 211 11.64 9.20 -25.15
N LEU A 212 10.93 10.06 -24.43
CA LEU A 212 9.52 10.33 -24.74
C LEU A 212 9.39 10.91 -26.15
N ASN A 213 8.28 10.59 -26.83
CA ASN A 213 7.95 11.12 -28.16
C ASN A 213 7.05 12.38 -28.12
N THR A 214 6.53 12.71 -26.94
CA THR A 214 5.71 13.90 -26.69
C THR A 214 5.99 14.46 -25.30
N VAL A 215 5.89 15.78 -25.18
CA VAL A 215 5.83 16.46 -23.89
C VAL A 215 4.54 16.05 -23.19
N VAL A 216 4.60 15.76 -21.89
CA VAL A 216 3.42 15.32 -21.10
C VAL A 216 3.23 16.23 -19.90
N LYS A 217 2.22 17.09 -19.97
CA LYS A 217 1.92 18.03 -18.88
C LYS A 217 1.25 17.32 -17.69
N PRO A 218 1.24 17.95 -16.50
CA PRO A 218 0.43 17.48 -15.37
C PRO A 218 -1.00 17.15 -15.77
N GLY A 219 -1.44 15.93 -15.47
CA GLY A 219 -2.78 15.42 -15.78
C GLY A 219 -2.94 14.80 -17.18
N GLU A 220 -2.00 15.02 -18.10
CA GLU A 220 -2.03 14.42 -19.44
C GLU A 220 -1.62 12.94 -19.42
N LYS A 221 -1.88 12.28 -20.55
CA LYS A 221 -1.57 10.87 -20.75
C LYS A 221 -0.59 10.69 -21.90
N VAL A 222 0.20 9.63 -21.84
CA VAL A 222 1.10 9.19 -22.90
C VAL A 222 1.01 7.68 -23.08
N ASN A 223 1.10 7.23 -24.33
CA ASN A 223 1.23 5.81 -24.64
C ASN A 223 2.71 5.50 -24.85
N ILE A 224 3.26 4.68 -23.97
CA ILE A 224 4.62 4.18 -24.08
C ILE A 224 4.56 2.84 -24.77
N ARG A 225 5.26 2.70 -25.90
CA ARG A 225 5.33 1.47 -26.68
C ARG A 225 6.74 0.93 -26.66
N VAL A 226 6.88 -0.36 -26.39
CA VAL A 226 8.14 -1.09 -26.55
C VAL A 226 7.87 -2.33 -27.40
N ASP A 227 8.63 -2.46 -28.47
CA ASP A 227 8.66 -3.63 -29.34
C ASP A 227 9.41 -4.79 -28.64
N MET A 228 8.78 -5.96 -28.56
CA MET A 228 9.23 -7.09 -27.76
C MET A 228 9.09 -8.43 -28.48
N ASN A 229 9.96 -9.37 -28.12
CA ASN A 229 9.93 -10.75 -28.61
C ASN A 229 9.76 -11.76 -27.47
N ALA A 230 8.84 -12.72 -27.63
CA ALA A 230 8.59 -13.77 -26.66
C ALA A 230 9.74 -14.80 -26.61
N PRO A 231 10.16 -15.27 -25.43
CA PRO A 231 11.27 -16.23 -25.34
C PRO A 231 11.04 -17.55 -26.07
N ALA A 232 12.15 -18.26 -26.33
CA ALA A 232 12.16 -19.57 -27.00
C ALA A 232 11.54 -20.71 -26.17
N LEU A 233 11.51 -20.54 -24.86
CA LEU A 233 11.03 -21.57 -23.93
C LEU A 233 9.62 -21.19 -23.45
N PRO A 234 8.71 -22.17 -23.31
CA PRO A 234 7.43 -21.95 -22.66
C PRO A 234 7.61 -21.51 -21.21
N GLY A 235 6.75 -20.60 -20.73
CA GLY A 235 6.81 -20.09 -19.38
C GLY A 235 6.12 -18.74 -19.19
N THR A 236 6.09 -18.28 -17.94
CA THR A 236 5.66 -16.94 -17.57
C THR A 236 6.87 -16.04 -17.40
N TYR A 237 6.90 -14.92 -18.12
CA TYR A 237 8.01 -13.97 -18.10
C TYR A 237 7.54 -12.59 -17.67
N ILE A 238 8.30 -11.95 -16.78
CA ILE A 238 8.07 -10.57 -16.35
C ILE A 238 9.23 -9.71 -16.84
N SER A 239 8.92 -8.59 -17.50
CA SER A 239 9.89 -7.55 -17.87
C SER A 239 9.49 -6.25 -17.17
N ASN A 240 10.40 -5.68 -16.38
CA ASN A 240 10.12 -4.49 -15.59
C ASN A 240 10.78 -3.29 -16.23
N TRP A 241 9.95 -2.34 -16.66
CA TRP A 241 10.37 -1.05 -17.18
C TRP A 241 10.05 0.04 -16.17
N ALA A 242 10.61 1.22 -16.37
CA ALA A 242 10.22 2.41 -15.63
C ALA A 242 10.41 3.65 -16.48
N MET A 243 9.56 4.65 -16.27
CA MET A 243 9.89 6.01 -16.63
C MET A 243 10.86 6.59 -15.61
N VAL A 244 11.87 7.32 -16.07
CA VAL A 244 12.92 7.90 -15.25
C VAL A 244 13.25 9.33 -15.67
N GLU A 245 13.63 10.17 -14.72
CA GLU A 245 14.29 11.46 -14.97
C GLU A 245 15.73 11.32 -14.44
N GLY A 246 16.69 11.13 -15.35
CA GLY A 246 18.05 10.72 -15.00
C GLY A 246 18.10 9.41 -14.20
N ASN A 247 18.50 9.50 -12.92
CA ASN A 247 18.57 8.34 -12.04
C ASN A 247 17.30 8.13 -11.18
N THR A 248 16.34 9.04 -11.26
CA THR A 248 15.12 8.97 -10.44
C THR A 248 14.02 8.25 -11.19
N VAL A 249 13.46 7.20 -10.59
CA VAL A 249 12.26 6.54 -11.12
C VAL A 249 11.03 7.40 -10.86
N LEU A 250 10.29 7.70 -11.93
CA LEU A 250 9.01 8.41 -11.88
C LEU A 250 7.85 7.43 -11.71
N CYS A 251 7.90 6.30 -12.42
CA CYS A 251 6.98 5.18 -12.23
C CYS A 251 7.44 3.91 -12.92
N TYR A 252 6.98 2.78 -12.40
CA TYR A 252 7.21 1.47 -12.98
C TYR A 252 6.16 1.13 -14.04
N LEU A 253 6.61 0.44 -15.08
CA LEU A 253 5.87 -0.01 -16.25
C LEU A 253 6.06 -1.53 -16.38
N PRO A 254 5.44 -2.35 -15.52
CA PRO A 254 5.64 -3.78 -15.56
C PRO A 254 4.87 -4.42 -16.73
N VAL A 255 5.41 -5.49 -17.30
CA VAL A 255 4.69 -6.37 -18.22
C VAL A 255 4.95 -7.84 -17.88
N SER A 256 3.88 -8.64 -17.95
CA SER A 256 3.93 -10.10 -17.74
C SER A 256 3.34 -10.83 -18.95
N ILE A 257 4.05 -11.78 -19.53
CA ILE A 257 3.60 -12.59 -20.67
C ILE A 257 3.57 -14.07 -20.30
N ASN A 258 2.71 -14.83 -20.96
CA ASN A 258 2.70 -16.29 -20.90
C ASN A 258 2.97 -16.85 -22.29
N VAL A 259 3.99 -17.71 -22.40
CA VAL A 259 4.48 -18.31 -23.64
C VAL A 259 4.21 -19.81 -23.62
N ARG A 260 3.71 -20.34 -24.74
CA ARG A 260 3.42 -21.76 -24.96
C ARG A 260 3.99 -22.29 -26.26
#